data_AF-A0A7S8IFE5-F1
#
_entry.id   AF-A0A7S8IFE5-F1
#
_cell.length_a   1.000
_cell.length_b   1.000
_cell.length_c   1.000
_cell.angle_alpha   90.00
_cell.angle_beta   90.00
_cell.angle_gamma   90.00
#
_symmetry.space_group_name_H-M   'P 1'
#
loop_
_entity.id
_entity.type
_entity.pdbx_description
1 polymer ?
#
loop_
_entity_poly.entity_id
_entity_poly.type
_entity_poly.pdbx_seq_one_letter_code
_entity_poly.pdbx_strand_id
1 'polypeptide(L)'
;MNLKPLKTTAIMTAAITLHRLPDRWSLPINGARITQFLVDRALAIRFQHEAERTILRIENDFYFQTGGGVHQPISLSHKGEVGNILILYGQSVTDFAIRDSGRLEVSLGEYRLVVDPHETVQAWQVVAESGLHVTCEPQGQLLIRRDTP
;
A
#
# COMPACT_ATOMS: atom_id res chain seq x y z
N MET A 1 48.35 -11.47 -7.31
CA MET A 1 47.31 -10.43 -7.46
C MET A 1 46.24 -10.74 -6.41
N ASN A 2 46.16 -9.94 -5.35
CA ASN A 2 45.39 -10.27 -4.14
C ASN A 2 44.01 -9.61 -4.24
N LEU A 3 42.95 -10.37 -4.48
CA LEU A 3 41.58 -9.87 -4.53
C LEU A 3 41.11 -9.60 -3.10
N LYS A 4 40.90 -8.32 -2.75
CA LYS A 4 40.25 -7.96 -1.49
C LYS A 4 38.80 -8.47 -1.52
N PRO A 5 38.30 -9.11 -0.45
CA PRO A 5 36.90 -9.45 -0.36
C PRO A 5 36.08 -8.16 -0.30
N LEU A 6 35.08 -8.05 -1.19
CA LEU A 6 34.03 -7.05 -1.08
C LEU A 6 33.35 -7.23 0.28
N LYS A 7 33.44 -6.21 1.14
CA LYS A 7 32.63 -6.14 2.35
C LYS A 7 31.17 -6.03 1.91
N THR A 8 30.47 -7.15 1.90
CA THR A 8 29.01 -7.19 1.84
C THR A 8 28.51 -6.48 3.09
N THR A 9 28.26 -5.18 2.99
CA THR A 9 27.55 -4.44 4.03
C THR A 9 26.10 -4.86 3.87
N ALA A 10 25.69 -5.86 4.64
CA ALA A 10 24.27 -6.15 4.78
C ALA A 10 23.63 -4.90 5.38
N ILE A 11 22.92 -4.14 4.55
CA ILE A 11 22.02 -3.10 5.03
C ILE A 11 20.90 -3.87 5.70
N MET A 12 20.98 -4.03 7.02
CA MET A 12 19.89 -4.57 7.83
C MET A 12 18.80 -3.52 7.82
N THR A 13 17.93 -3.56 6.82
CA THR A 13 16.73 -2.73 6.78
C THR A 13 15.85 -3.13 7.97
N ALA A 14 15.43 -2.17 8.78
CA ALA A 14 14.55 -2.43 9.91
C ALA A 14 13.22 -2.98 9.39
N ALA A 15 12.79 -4.14 9.89
CA ALA A 15 11.58 -4.79 9.38
C ALA A 15 10.32 -3.95 9.64
N ILE A 16 9.59 -3.61 8.59
CA ILE A 16 8.27 -2.97 8.71
C ILE A 16 7.35 -3.85 9.56
N THR A 17 6.78 -3.25 10.62
CA THR A 17 5.85 -3.89 11.55
C THR A 17 4.58 -3.06 11.64
N LEU A 18 3.41 -3.70 11.57
CA LEU A 18 2.14 -3.01 11.80
C LEU A 18 2.03 -2.57 13.25
N HIS A 19 1.57 -1.34 13.47
CA HIS A 19 1.30 -0.81 14.80
C HIS A 19 -0.19 -0.79 15.07
N ARG A 20 -0.62 -1.37 16.19
CA ARG A 20 -2.01 -1.28 16.62
C ARG A 20 -2.27 0.07 17.29
N LEU A 21 -3.25 0.81 16.79
CA LEU A 21 -3.83 1.99 17.41
C LEU A 21 -5.24 1.65 17.93
N PRO A 22 -5.88 2.53 18.74
CA PRO A 22 -7.20 2.23 19.30
C PRO A 22 -8.27 1.90 18.26
N ASP A 23 -8.24 2.56 17.10
CA ASP A 23 -9.30 2.51 16.07
C ASP A 23 -8.85 1.92 14.73
N ARG A 24 -7.58 1.52 14.61
CA ARG A 24 -6.98 1.06 13.36
C ARG A 24 -5.64 0.37 13.56
N TRP A 25 -5.16 -0.26 12.50
CA TRP A 25 -3.74 -0.57 12.32
C TRP A 25 -3.08 0.54 11.51
N SER A 26 -1.81 0.80 11.82
CA SER A 26 -0.96 1.72 11.08
C SER A 26 0.22 0.97 10.49
N LEU A 27 0.49 1.21 9.20
CA LEU A 27 1.72 0.78 8.55
C LEU A 27 2.73 1.94 8.58
N PRO A 28 3.86 1.82 9.30
CA PRO A 28 4.78 2.93 9.53
C PRO A 28 5.68 3.19 8.31
N ILE A 29 5.08 3.61 7.20
CA ILE A 29 5.77 3.97 5.95
C ILE A 29 5.61 5.46 5.61
N ASN A 30 5.42 6.32 6.62
CA ASN A 30 5.36 7.77 6.43
C ASN A 30 6.65 8.26 5.76
N GLY A 31 6.52 9.09 4.73
CA GLY A 31 7.64 9.55 3.88
C GLY A 31 7.93 8.62 2.69
N ALA A 32 7.43 7.38 2.68
CA ALA A 32 7.61 6.46 1.56
C ALA A 32 7.05 7.05 0.27
N ARG A 33 7.80 6.97 -0.82
CA ARG A 33 7.42 7.57 -2.10
C ARG A 33 6.84 6.53 -3.04
N ILE A 34 5.82 6.92 -3.79
CA ILE A 34 5.34 6.09 -4.89
C ILE A 34 6.37 6.11 -6.02
N THR A 35 6.90 4.94 -6.37
CA THR A 35 7.92 4.78 -7.42
C THR A 35 7.41 4.06 -8.66
N GLN A 36 6.28 3.36 -8.56
CA GLN A 36 5.69 2.63 -9.67
C GLN A 36 4.20 2.39 -9.50
N PHE A 37 3.49 2.42 -10.62
CA PHE A 37 2.15 1.85 -10.77
C PHE A 37 2.21 0.67 -11.75
N LEU A 38 1.49 -0.40 -11.44
CA LEU A 38 1.20 -1.47 -12.38
C LEU A 38 -0.32 -1.59 -12.47
N VAL A 39 -0.85 -1.45 -13.69
CA VAL A 39 -2.29 -1.50 -13.95
C VAL A 39 -2.56 -2.69 -14.85
N ASP A 40 -3.25 -3.69 -14.31
CA ASP A 40 -3.71 -4.87 -15.05
C ASP A 40 -5.22 -5.09 -14.86
N ARG A 41 -5.63 -6.20 -14.23
CA ARG A 41 -6.98 -6.39 -13.68
C ARG A 41 -7.11 -5.81 -12.26
N ALA A 42 -6.01 -5.35 -11.70
CA ALA A 42 -5.87 -4.71 -10.42
C ALA A 42 -4.93 -3.50 -10.55
N LEU A 43 -4.88 -2.71 -9.50
CA LEU A 43 -3.91 -1.64 -9.35
C LEU A 43 -2.88 -2.05 -8.31
N ALA A 44 -1.61 -2.15 -8.70
CA ALA A 44 -0.51 -2.26 -7.76
C ALA A 44 0.28 -0.95 -7.68
N ILE A 45 0.52 -0.49 -6.47
CA ILE A 45 1.30 0.71 -6.14
C ILE A 45 2.54 0.26 -5.38
N ARG A 46 3.73 0.65 -5.86
CA ARG A 46 4.99 0.41 -5.16
C ARG A 46 5.42 1.65 -4.41
N PHE A 47 5.67 1.46 -3.12
CA PHE A 47 6.27 2.45 -2.23
C PHE A 47 7.73 2.09 -1.96
N GLN A 48 8.61 3.09 -1.98
CA GLN A 48 9.99 2.97 -1.54
C GLN A 48 10.17 3.81 -0.27
N HIS A 49 10.62 3.17 0.81
CA HIS A 49 10.99 3.82 2.07
C HIS A 49 12.40 3.38 2.44
N GLU A 50 13.36 4.30 2.39
CA GLU A 50 14.79 3.97 2.56
C GLU A 50 15.20 2.81 1.63
N ALA A 51 15.69 1.69 2.19
CA ALA A 51 16.04 0.48 1.45
C ALA A 51 14.87 -0.52 1.28
N GLU A 52 13.71 -0.28 1.91
CA GLU A 52 12.58 -1.22 1.89
C GLU A 52 11.55 -0.88 0.81
N ARG A 53 11.00 -1.94 0.21
CA ARG A 53 9.88 -1.86 -0.73
C ARG A 53 8.61 -2.41 -0.13
N THR A 54 7.52 -1.70 -0.36
CA THR A 54 6.17 -2.16 -0.03
C THR A 54 5.30 -2.09 -1.27
N ILE A 55 4.48 -3.10 -1.49
CA ILE A 55 3.52 -3.17 -2.58
C ILE A 55 2.13 -3.21 -1.98
N LEU A 56 1.31 -2.21 -2.31
CA LEU A 56 -0.14 -2.27 -2.14
C LEU A 56 -0.75 -2.73 -3.45
N ARG A 57 -1.55 -3.79 -3.44
CA ARG A 57 -2.37 -4.22 -4.57
C ARG A 57 -3.84 -4.07 -4.21
N ILE A 58 -4.61 -3.48 -5.10
CA ILE A 58 -6.03 -3.15 -4.94
C ILE A 58 -6.78 -3.85 -6.05
N GLU A 59 -7.73 -4.70 -5.68
CA GLU A 59 -8.52 -5.51 -6.61
C GLU A 59 -10.00 -5.09 -6.64
N ASN A 60 -10.38 -4.16 -5.76
CA ASN A 60 -11.70 -3.56 -5.71
C ASN A 60 -11.71 -2.14 -6.32
N ASP A 61 -12.90 -1.64 -6.60
CA ASP A 61 -13.11 -0.22 -6.86
C ASP A 61 -12.64 0.60 -5.65
N PHE A 62 -12.08 1.78 -5.93
CA PHE A 62 -11.47 2.62 -4.90
C PHE A 62 -11.81 4.08 -5.13
N TYR A 63 -11.74 4.87 -4.07
CA TYR A 63 -12.01 6.30 -4.14
C TYR A 63 -10.71 7.08 -4.06
N PHE A 64 -10.68 8.18 -4.80
CA PHE A 64 -9.58 9.12 -4.77
C PHE A 64 -10.12 10.48 -4.36
N GLN A 65 -9.74 10.95 -3.18
CA GLN A 65 -10.25 12.20 -2.63
C GLN A 65 -9.23 13.32 -2.73
N THR A 66 -9.64 14.44 -3.33
CA THR A 66 -8.98 15.74 -3.29
C THR A 66 -9.95 16.79 -2.76
N GLY A 67 -9.60 17.50 -1.70
CA GLY A 67 -10.47 18.51 -1.10
C GLY A 67 -11.86 17.98 -0.67
N GLY A 68 -12.77 18.89 -0.31
CA GLY A 68 -14.10 18.56 0.26
C GLY A 68 -15.16 18.05 -0.72
N GLY A 69 -14.78 17.59 -1.91
CA GLY A 69 -15.72 17.09 -2.91
C GLY A 69 -16.20 15.65 -2.66
N VAL A 70 -17.37 15.31 -3.21
CA VAL A 70 -17.84 13.91 -3.31
C VAL A 70 -17.17 13.28 -4.52
N HIS A 71 -16.32 12.28 -4.29
CA HIS A 71 -15.59 11.60 -5.35
C HIS A 71 -16.28 10.29 -5.73
N GLN A 72 -16.46 10.07 -7.04
CA GLN A 72 -16.99 8.81 -7.56
C GLN A 72 -15.95 7.69 -7.41
N PRO A 73 -16.38 6.43 -7.23
CA PRO A 73 -15.45 5.31 -7.24
C PRO A 73 -14.77 5.22 -8.61
N ILE A 74 -13.45 5.04 -8.60
CA ILE A 74 -12.66 4.69 -9.77
C ILE A 74 -12.80 3.20 -9.96
N SER A 75 -13.40 2.81 -11.08
CA SER A 75 -13.54 1.39 -11.40
C SER A 75 -12.36 0.88 -12.20
N LEU A 76 -11.74 -0.19 -11.71
CA LEU A 76 -10.61 -0.84 -12.40
C LEU A 76 -11.02 -1.43 -13.77
N SER A 77 -12.32 -1.67 -13.98
CA SER A 77 -12.87 -2.10 -15.27
C SER A 77 -12.84 -0.98 -16.33
N HIS A 78 -12.77 0.28 -15.90
CA HIS A 78 -12.78 1.47 -16.76
C HIS A 78 -11.39 2.11 -16.80
N LYS A 79 -10.50 1.56 -17.63
CA LYS A 79 -9.07 1.97 -17.70
C LYS A 79 -8.83 3.47 -17.92
N GLY A 80 -9.77 4.21 -18.52
CA GLY A 80 -9.69 5.65 -18.67
C GLY A 80 -9.67 6.40 -17.34
N GLU A 81 -10.36 5.90 -16.33
CA GLU A 81 -10.43 6.50 -14.99
C GLU A 81 -9.14 6.28 -14.19
N VAL A 82 -8.46 5.15 -14.44
CA VAL A 82 -7.20 4.79 -13.76
C VAL A 82 -6.06 5.75 -14.13
N GLY A 83 -6.10 6.38 -15.30
CA GLY A 83 -5.06 7.34 -15.71
C GLY A 83 -4.86 8.49 -14.73
N ASN A 84 -5.91 8.91 -14.02
CA ASN A 84 -5.85 9.99 -13.03
C ASN A 84 -4.95 9.65 -11.84
N ILE A 85 -4.72 8.37 -11.55
CA ILE A 85 -3.87 7.98 -10.43
C ILE A 85 -2.39 8.30 -10.66
N LEU A 86 -1.98 8.49 -11.92
CA LEU A 86 -0.59 8.80 -12.25
C LEU A 86 -0.14 10.15 -11.65
N ILE A 87 -1.09 11.03 -11.29
CA ILE A 87 -0.79 12.27 -10.55
C ILE A 87 -0.13 12.02 -9.18
N LEU A 88 -0.34 10.82 -8.62
CA LEU A 88 0.25 10.39 -7.36
C LEU A 88 1.71 9.95 -7.49
N TYR A 89 2.24 9.86 -8.71
CA TYR A 89 3.62 9.46 -8.92
C TYR A 89 4.59 10.38 -8.15
N GLY A 90 5.49 9.79 -7.38
CA GLY A 90 6.47 10.52 -6.57
C GLY A 90 5.90 11.17 -5.30
N GLN A 91 4.57 11.11 -5.06
CA GLN A 91 3.96 11.58 -3.81
C GLN A 91 4.43 10.71 -2.63
N SER A 92 4.54 11.35 -1.46
CA SER A 92 4.93 10.70 -0.22
C SER A 92 3.70 10.32 0.60
N VAL A 93 3.75 9.14 1.22
CA VAL A 93 2.76 8.69 2.20
C VAL A 93 2.86 9.60 3.43
N THR A 94 1.73 10.13 3.87
CA THR A 94 1.60 10.93 5.09
C THR A 94 0.85 10.19 6.19
N ASP A 95 -0.02 9.25 5.82
CA ASP A 95 -0.67 8.31 6.73
C ASP A 95 -1.06 7.03 5.96
N PHE A 96 -0.98 5.89 6.64
CA PHE A 96 -1.38 4.59 6.11
C PHE A 96 -2.15 3.83 7.18
N ALA A 97 -3.47 3.79 7.01
CA ALA A 97 -4.42 3.33 8.00
C ALA A 97 -5.25 2.16 7.47
N ILE A 98 -5.38 1.12 8.29
CA ILE A 98 -6.23 -0.05 8.02
C ILE A 98 -7.25 -0.12 9.16
N ARG A 99 -8.52 0.08 8.85
CA ARG A 99 -9.63 -0.01 9.81
C ARG A 99 -9.93 -1.46 10.14
N ASP A 100 -10.51 -1.69 11.32
CA ASP A 100 -10.97 -3.02 11.73
C ASP A 100 -12.05 -3.61 10.83
N SER A 101 -12.74 -2.75 10.06
CA SER A 101 -13.69 -3.16 9.04
C SER A 101 -13.05 -3.62 7.72
N GLY A 102 -11.72 -3.65 7.62
CA GLY A 102 -11.02 -3.94 6.36
C GLY A 102 -10.90 -2.74 5.41
N ARG A 103 -11.46 -1.58 5.76
CA ARG A 103 -11.28 -0.35 4.98
C ARG A 103 -9.83 0.13 5.04
N LEU A 104 -9.23 0.37 3.89
CA LEU A 104 -7.89 0.92 3.74
C LEU A 104 -7.97 2.41 3.41
N GLU A 105 -7.12 3.21 4.06
CA GLU A 105 -7.00 4.65 3.85
C GLU A 105 -5.52 5.02 3.75
N VAL A 106 -5.10 5.59 2.61
CA VAL A 106 -3.72 6.03 2.39
C VAL A 106 -3.73 7.51 2.01
N SER A 107 -3.10 8.32 2.84
CA SER A 107 -2.98 9.77 2.61
C SER A 107 -1.64 10.06 1.92
N LEU A 108 -1.68 10.81 0.84
CA LEU A 108 -0.58 11.11 -0.07
C LEU A 108 -0.57 12.61 -0.37
N GLY A 109 0.10 13.42 0.47
CA GLY A 109 -0.03 14.89 0.37
C GLY A 109 -1.48 15.34 0.58
N GLU A 110 -2.05 16.03 -0.40
CA GLU A 110 -3.45 16.50 -0.38
C GLU A 110 -4.47 15.44 -0.81
N TYR A 111 -3.98 14.29 -1.24
CA TYR A 111 -4.77 13.21 -1.80
C TYR A 111 -5.04 12.13 -0.75
N ARG A 112 -6.21 11.50 -0.81
CA ARG A 112 -6.52 10.32 0.00
C ARG A 112 -7.10 9.21 -0.87
N LEU A 113 -6.40 8.09 -0.89
CA LEU A 113 -6.85 6.84 -1.48
C LEU A 113 -7.67 6.08 -0.43
N VAL A 114 -8.86 5.62 -0.80
CA VAL A 114 -9.72 4.83 0.08
C VAL A 114 -10.18 3.57 -0.65
N VAL A 115 -10.06 2.42 -0.01
CA VAL A 115 -10.57 1.15 -0.52
C VAL A 115 -11.47 0.53 0.54
N ASP A 116 -12.74 0.35 0.22
CA ASP A 116 -13.69 -0.36 1.08
C ASP A 116 -13.56 -1.89 0.88
N PRO A 117 -13.88 -2.69 1.90
CA PRO A 117 -13.92 -4.14 1.76
C PRO A 117 -14.97 -4.57 0.72
N HIS A 118 -14.74 -5.73 0.10
CA HIS A 118 -15.71 -6.33 -0.83
C HIS A 118 -16.41 -7.52 -0.15
N GLU A 119 -17.65 -7.81 -0.53
CA GLU A 119 -18.46 -8.85 0.10
C GLU A 119 -17.95 -10.28 -0.21
N THR A 120 -17.43 -10.49 -1.42
CA THR A 120 -17.12 -11.82 -1.95
C THR A 120 -15.68 -12.03 -2.43
N VAL A 121 -14.86 -10.97 -2.50
CA VAL A 121 -13.47 -11.08 -3.00
C VAL A 121 -12.51 -10.33 -2.09
N GLN A 122 -11.22 -10.63 -2.23
CA GLN A 122 -10.15 -9.89 -1.56
C GLN A 122 -10.09 -8.46 -2.12
N ALA A 123 -10.27 -7.45 -1.28
CA ALA A 123 -10.35 -6.06 -1.76
C ALA A 123 -8.96 -5.44 -2.03
N TRP A 124 -8.00 -5.75 -1.16
CA TRP A 124 -6.63 -5.27 -1.27
C TRP A 124 -5.66 -6.16 -0.48
N GLN A 125 -4.38 -6.02 -0.78
CA GLN A 125 -3.27 -6.63 -0.05
C GLN A 125 -2.06 -5.70 0.04
N VAL A 126 -1.31 -5.83 1.12
CA VAL A 126 -0.03 -5.18 1.34
C VAL A 126 1.04 -6.25 1.53
N VAL A 127 2.14 -6.11 0.82
CA VAL A 127 3.34 -6.97 0.96
C VAL A 127 4.56 -6.08 1.14
N ALA A 128 5.29 -6.28 2.22
CA ALA A 128 6.59 -5.64 2.44
C ALA A 128 7.73 -6.63 2.19
N GLU A 129 8.86 -6.13 1.70
CA GLU A 129 10.06 -6.94 1.44
C GLU A 129 10.63 -7.58 2.72
N SER A 130 10.35 -7.01 3.90
CA SER A 130 10.64 -7.60 5.21
C SER A 130 9.76 -8.81 5.57
N GLY A 131 8.88 -9.26 4.68
CA GLY A 131 8.04 -10.45 4.87
C GLY A 131 6.70 -10.19 5.55
N LEU A 132 6.32 -8.93 5.78
CA LEU A 132 4.97 -8.60 6.25
C LEU A 132 3.95 -8.76 5.11
N HIS A 133 2.88 -9.50 5.36
CA HIS A 133 1.73 -9.61 4.48
C HIS A 133 0.45 -9.27 5.22
N VAL A 134 -0.38 -8.43 4.61
CA VAL A 134 -1.68 -8.03 5.13
C VAL A 134 -2.69 -8.14 4.01
N THR A 135 -3.77 -8.89 4.19
CA THR A 135 -4.84 -9.00 3.21
C THR A 135 -6.18 -8.62 3.83
N CYS A 136 -7.02 -7.94 3.05
CA CYS A 136 -8.44 -7.76 3.35
C CYS A 136 -9.23 -8.83 2.62
N GLU A 137 -9.56 -9.88 3.36
CA GLU A 137 -10.44 -10.96 2.93
C GLU A 137 -11.88 -10.46 2.74
N PRO A 138 -12.75 -11.28 2.10
CA PRO A 138 -14.15 -10.93 1.95
C PRO A 138 -14.82 -10.51 3.26
N GLN A 139 -15.78 -9.58 3.17
CA GLN A 139 -16.49 -9.00 4.32
C GLN A 139 -15.60 -8.20 5.28
N GLY A 140 -14.38 -7.84 4.87
CA GLY A 140 -13.49 -6.96 5.63
C GLY A 140 -12.66 -7.64 6.70
N GLN A 141 -12.59 -8.97 6.69
CA GLN A 141 -11.72 -9.70 7.61
C GLN A 141 -10.25 -9.43 7.27
N LEU A 142 -9.45 -9.16 8.30
CA LEU A 142 -8.02 -8.90 8.14
C LEU A 142 -7.21 -10.15 8.45
N LEU A 143 -6.38 -10.59 7.50
CA LEU A 143 -5.37 -11.59 7.72
C LEU A 143 -3.99 -10.93 7.72
N ILE A 144 -3.27 -11.07 8.83
CA ILE A 144 -1.92 -10.52 9.02
C ILE A 144 -0.98 -11.70 9.23
N ARG A 145 0.04 -11.82 8.38
CA ARG A 145 1.09 -12.85 8.52
C ARG A 145 2.47 -12.24 8.30
N ARG A 146 3.47 -12.90 8.87
CA ARG A 146 4.87 -12.59 8.60
C ARG A 146 5.55 -13.87 8.16
N ASP A 147 6.13 -13.83 6.97
CA ASP A 147 6.91 -14.95 6.48
C ASP A 147 8.27 -14.90 7.20
N THR A 148 8.67 -16.03 7.77
CA THR A 148 9.99 -16.14 8.39
C THR A 148 10.97 -16.43 7.25
N PRO A 149 12.08 -15.69 7.13
CA PRO A 149 13.08 -15.96 6.10
C PRO A 149 13.68 -17.37 6.20
#